data_AF-A0A9W7YI50-F1
#
_entry.id   AF-A0A9W7YI50-F1
#
_cell.length_a   1.000
_cell.length_b   1.000
_cell.length_c   1.000
_cell.angle_alpha   90.00
_cell.angle_beta   90.00
_cell.angle_gamma   90.00
#
_symmetry.space_group_name_H-M   'P 1'
#
loop_
_entity.id
_entity.type
_entity.pdbx_description
1 polymer ?
#
loop_
_entity_poly.entity_id
_entity_poly.type
_entity_poly.pdbx_seq_one_letter_code
_entity_poly.pdbx_strand_id
1 'polypeptide(L)'
;MKQILFYQQPRELPPATEEDVERHMAILRAEKIFKMTASARRRAERERKFAAMEAAYDALAEADPRLYEAACKRESTATFPRQMRVPTETPPTKIWDYQGGQA
;
A
#
# COMPACT_ATOMS: atom_id res chain seq x y z
N MET A 1 11.50 23.56 36.25
CA MET A 1 11.06 22.65 35.17
C MET A 1 12.20 22.54 34.16
N LYS A 2 12.77 21.34 33.94
CA LYS A 2 13.83 21.13 32.94
C LYS A 2 13.20 21.12 31.54
N GLN A 3 13.69 21.94 30.63
CA GLN A 3 13.35 21.84 29.21
C GLN A 3 14.07 20.62 28.61
N ILE A 4 13.35 19.51 28.40
CA ILE A 4 13.89 18.23 27.86
C ILE A 4 13.50 18.02 26.39
N LEU A 5 12.94 19.04 25.75
CA LEU A 5 12.39 18.88 24.41
C LEU A 5 12.90 20.06 23.57
N PHE A 6 13.78 19.75 22.61
CA PHE A 6 14.06 20.55 21.39
C PHE A 6 15.28 21.50 21.29
N TYR A 7 16.36 21.37 22.08
CA TYR A 7 17.51 22.30 21.96
C TYR A 7 18.90 21.70 21.76
N GLN A 8 19.05 20.40 21.52
CA GLN A 8 20.30 19.94 20.91
C GLN A 8 20.10 19.98 19.39
N GLN A 9 20.55 21.06 18.77
CA GLN A 9 20.74 21.07 17.33
C GLN A 9 21.61 19.86 16.97
N PRO A 10 21.20 19.03 16.01
CA PRO A 10 22.03 17.92 15.57
C PRO A 10 23.36 18.49 15.11
N ARG A 11 24.45 17.75 15.39
CA ARG A 11 25.77 18.14 14.89
C ARG A 11 25.69 18.29 13.38
N GLU A 12 26.26 19.37 12.86
CA GLU A 12 26.38 19.58 11.43
C GLU A 12 27.17 18.42 10.82
N LEU A 13 26.72 17.96 9.65
CA LEU A 13 27.47 16.98 8.89
C LEU A 13 28.80 17.61 8.45
N PRO A 14 29.89 16.83 8.38
CA PRO A 14 31.12 17.32 7.77
C PRO A 14 30.83 17.78 6.33
N PRO A 15 31.58 18.79 5.83
CA PRO A 15 31.40 19.24 4.46
C PRO A 15 31.61 18.06 3.50
N ALA A 16 30.61 17.81 2.66
CA ALA A 16 30.68 16.78 1.65
C ALA A 16 31.74 17.15 0.61
N THR A 17 32.55 16.18 0.18
CA THR A 17 33.39 16.36 -1.01
C THR A 17 32.52 16.48 -2.25
N GLU A 18 33.05 17.00 -3.35
CA GLU A 18 32.31 17.06 -4.63
C GLU A 18 31.82 15.67 -5.07
N GLU A 19 32.66 14.64 -4.92
CA GLU A 19 32.30 13.26 -5.20
C GLU A 19 31.16 12.77 -4.28
N ASP A 20 31.17 13.12 -2.99
CA ASP A 20 30.08 12.77 -2.07
C ASP A 20 28.75 13.40 -2.49
N VAL A 21 28.78 14.65 -2.95
CA VAL A 21 27.59 15.35 -3.45
C VAL A 21 27.07 14.65 -4.72
N GLU A 22 27.95 14.29 -5.65
CA GLU A 22 27.57 13.57 -6.85
C GLU A 22 26.94 12.20 -6.54
N ARG A 23 27.55 11.43 -5.62
CA ARG A 23 27.02 10.14 -5.16
C ARG A 23 25.67 10.31 -4.49
N HIS A 24 25.52 11.30 -3.62
CA HIS A 24 24.26 11.61 -2.96
C HIS A 24 23.16 11.94 -3.99
N MET A 25 23.46 12.78 -4.98
CA MET A 25 22.50 13.14 -6.04
C MET A 25 22.15 11.94 -6.92
N ALA A 26 23.10 11.05 -7.20
CA ALA A 26 22.83 9.82 -7.92
C ALA A 26 21.87 8.91 -7.15
N ILE A 27 22.08 8.73 -5.84
CA ILE A 27 21.18 7.95 -4.96
C ILE A 27 19.76 8.54 -4.98
N LEU A 28 19.63 9.86 -4.80
CA LEU A 28 18.32 10.52 -4.81
C LEU A 28 17.60 10.38 -6.16
N ARG A 29 18.31 10.53 -7.27
CA ARG A 29 17.74 10.32 -8.61
C ARG A 29 17.26 8.88 -8.80
N ALA A 30 18.07 7.90 -8.41
CA ALA A 30 17.71 6.49 -8.48
C ALA A 30 16.47 6.18 -7.62
N GLU A 31 16.42 6.68 -6.39
CA GLU A 31 15.27 6.51 -5.50
C GLU A 31 14.00 7.13 -6.09
N LYS A 32 14.09 8.32 -6.67
CA LYS A 32 12.96 8.97 -7.35
C LYS A 32 12.43 8.12 -8.51
N ILE A 33 13.32 7.61 -9.36
CA ILE A 33 12.96 6.72 -10.47
C ILE A 33 12.30 5.45 -9.94
N PHE A 34 12.86 4.83 -8.90
CA PHE A 34 12.31 3.64 -8.26
C PHE A 34 10.89 3.87 -7.72
N LYS A 35 10.66 4.95 -6.96
CA LYS A 35 9.34 5.30 -6.43
C LYS A 35 8.33 5.58 -7.55
N MET A 36 8.74 6.31 -8.59
CA MET A 36 7.90 6.64 -9.74
C MET A 36 7.48 5.38 -10.51
N THR A 37 8.44 4.51 -10.84
CA THR A 37 8.17 3.26 -11.57
C THR A 37 7.29 2.30 -10.75
N ALA A 38 7.56 2.14 -9.45
CA ALA A 38 6.72 1.34 -8.56
C ALA A 38 5.28 1.89 -8.46
N SER A 39 5.11 3.21 -8.44
CA SER A 39 3.80 3.86 -8.44
C SER A 39 3.05 3.63 -9.76
N ALA A 40 3.74 3.80 -10.89
CA ALA A 40 3.19 3.55 -12.22
C ALA A 40 2.73 2.09 -12.38
N ARG A 41 3.53 1.13 -11.89
CA ARG A 41 3.17 -0.29 -11.88
C ARG A 41 1.90 -0.56 -11.06
N ARG A 42 1.82 -0.04 -9.82
CA ARG A 42 0.62 -0.19 -8.98
C ARG A 42 -0.62 0.43 -9.62
N ARG A 43 -0.45 1.57 -10.32
CA ARG A 43 -1.54 2.22 -11.05
C ARG A 43 -2.02 1.34 -12.20
N ALA A 44 -1.12 0.86 -13.04
CA ALA A 44 -1.46 -0.02 -14.16
C ALA A 44 -2.13 -1.32 -13.70
N GLU A 45 -1.67 -1.92 -12.58
CA GLU A 45 -2.33 -3.09 -12.00
C GLU A 45 -3.76 -2.79 -11.52
N ARG A 46 -4.00 -1.61 -10.90
CA ARG A 46 -5.37 -1.20 -10.51
C ARG A 46 -6.27 -0.96 -11.72
N GLU A 47 -5.76 -0.30 -12.76
CA GLU A 47 -6.50 -0.05 -14.00
C GLU A 47 -6.90 -1.37 -14.68
N ARG A 48 -5.99 -2.36 -14.73
CA ARG A 48 -6.32 -3.70 -15.25
C ARG A 48 -7.39 -4.41 -14.43
N LYS A 49 -7.30 -4.35 -13.09
CA LYS A 49 -8.32 -4.95 -12.21
C LYS A 49 -9.68 -4.31 -12.40
N PHE A 50 -9.72 -2.99 -12.56
CA PHE A 50 -10.96 -2.26 -12.83
C PHE A 50 -11.55 -2.64 -14.19
N ALA A 51 -10.76 -2.66 -15.26
CA ALA A 51 -11.22 -3.07 -16.59
C ALA A 51 -11.74 -4.53 -16.60
N ALA A 52 -11.09 -5.43 -15.87
CA ALA A 52 -11.56 -6.81 -15.71
C ALA A 52 -12.90 -6.87 -14.94
N MET A 53 -13.08 -6.00 -13.94
CA MET A 53 -14.33 -5.88 -13.20
C MET A 53 -15.46 -5.35 -14.09
N GLU A 54 -15.22 -4.33 -14.90
CA GLU A 54 -16.20 -3.80 -15.87
C GLU A 54 -16.65 -4.89 -16.84
N ALA A 55 -15.72 -5.59 -17.48
CA ALA A 55 -16.04 -6.68 -18.40
C ALA A 55 -16.85 -7.81 -17.73
N ALA A 56 -16.57 -8.12 -16.47
CA ALA A 56 -17.34 -9.10 -15.72
C ALA A 56 -18.77 -8.61 -15.38
N TYR A 57 -18.94 -7.32 -15.08
CA TYR A 57 -20.24 -6.72 -14.83
C TYR A 57 -21.08 -6.62 -16.11
N ASP A 58 -20.47 -6.31 -17.26
CA ASP A 58 -21.14 -6.32 -18.56
C ASP A 58 -21.67 -7.72 -18.89
N ALA A 59 -20.82 -8.75 -18.73
CA ALA A 59 -21.23 -10.14 -18.92
C ALA A 59 -22.34 -10.57 -17.94
N LEU A 60 -22.30 -10.07 -16.70
CA LEU A 60 -23.34 -10.35 -15.70
C LEU A 60 -24.68 -9.69 -16.06
N ALA A 61 -24.64 -8.46 -16.60
CA ALA A 61 -25.84 -7.75 -17.03
C ALA A 61 -26.53 -8.45 -18.20
N GLU A 62 -25.76 -9.01 -19.14
CA GLU A 62 -26.27 -9.82 -20.24
C GLU A 62 -26.87 -11.16 -19.78
N ALA A 63 -26.25 -11.79 -18.78
CA ALA A 63 -26.67 -13.11 -18.29
C ALA A 63 -27.87 -13.07 -17.33
N ASP A 64 -27.85 -12.20 -16.31
CA ASP A 64 -28.94 -12.05 -15.34
C ASP A 64 -29.01 -10.60 -14.77
N PRO A 65 -29.99 -9.80 -15.20
CA PRO A 65 -30.18 -8.43 -14.71
C PRO A 65 -30.40 -8.33 -13.19
N ARG A 66 -30.99 -9.35 -12.55
CA ARG A 66 -31.27 -9.32 -11.10
C ARG A 66 -29.97 -9.45 -10.29
N LEU A 67 -29.05 -10.30 -10.75
CA LEU A 67 -27.74 -10.47 -10.12
C LEU A 67 -26.87 -9.23 -10.34
N TYR A 68 -26.92 -8.64 -11.53
CA TYR A 68 -26.27 -7.37 -11.81
C TYR A 68 -26.77 -6.25 -10.88
N GLU A 69 -28.08 -6.09 -10.74
CA GLU A 69 -28.65 -5.09 -9.83
C GLU A 69 -28.22 -5.34 -8.38
N ALA A 70 -28.21 -6.60 -7.94
CA ALA A 70 -27.76 -6.96 -6.60
C ALA A 70 -26.27 -6.63 -6.38
N ALA A 71 -25.41 -6.92 -7.35
CA ALA A 71 -23.96 -6.65 -7.27
C ALA A 71 -23.61 -5.15 -7.32
N CYS A 72 -24.47 -4.31 -7.91
CA CYS A 72 -24.32 -2.86 -7.95
C CYS A 72 -24.80 -2.16 -6.66
N LYS A 73 -25.45 -2.89 -5.73
CA LYS A 73 -25.90 -2.30 -4.47
C LYS A 73 -24.69 -1.98 -3.59
N ARG A 74 -24.59 -0.72 -3.19
CA ARG A 74 -23.56 -0.28 -2.24
C ARG A 74 -23.83 -0.85 -0.86
N GLU A 75 -22.88 -1.61 -0.34
CA GLU A 75 -22.90 -2.03 1.06
C GLU A 75 -22.60 -0.84 1.98
N SER A 76 -23.52 -0.53 2.90
CA SER A 76 -23.38 0.58 3.85
C SER A 76 -22.43 0.26 5.01
N THR A 77 -22.14 -1.02 5.25
CA THR A 77 -21.38 -1.52 6.40
C THR A 77 -20.05 -2.17 6.02
N ALA A 78 -19.64 -2.13 4.74
CA ALA A 78 -18.41 -2.74 4.28
C ALA A 78 -17.19 -2.21 5.03
N THR A 79 -16.67 -3.03 5.94
CA THR A 79 -15.48 -2.74 6.77
C THR A 79 -14.52 -3.91 6.66
N PHE A 80 -13.22 -3.62 6.74
CA PHE A 80 -12.22 -4.67 6.77
C PHE A 80 -12.37 -5.53 8.03
N PRO A 81 -12.33 -6.88 7.91
CA PRO A 81 -12.43 -7.76 9.05
C PRO A 81 -11.23 -7.59 9.99
N ARG A 82 -11.46 -7.62 11.31
CA ARG A 82 -10.41 -7.43 12.33
C ARG A 82 -9.32 -8.50 12.27
N GLN A 83 -9.64 -9.66 11.71
CA GLN A 83 -8.73 -10.78 11.50
C GLN A 83 -7.71 -10.48 10.39
N MET A 84 -8.01 -9.55 9.47
CA MET A 84 -7.07 -9.11 8.44
C MET A 84 -6.06 -8.12 9.05
N ARG A 85 -4.99 -8.66 9.63
CA ARG A 85 -3.93 -7.90 10.29
C ARG A 85 -2.98 -7.25 9.28
N VAL A 86 -2.36 -6.16 9.70
CA VAL A 86 -1.24 -5.54 8.97
C VAL A 86 -0.03 -6.50 9.02
N PRO A 87 0.69 -6.69 7.90
CA PRO A 87 1.90 -7.51 7.88
C PRO A 87 2.94 -7.05 8.90
N THR A 88 3.71 -8.01 9.42
CA THR A 88 4.81 -7.78 10.37
C THR A 88 6.12 -8.26 9.75
N GLU A 89 7.25 -7.68 10.17
CA GLU A 89 8.58 -8.01 9.62
C GLU A 89 8.97 -9.48 9.86
N THR A 90 8.57 -10.04 11.00
CA THR A 90 8.78 -11.46 11.33
C THR A 90 7.45 -12.13 11.64
N PRO A 91 7.25 -13.39 11.20
CA PRO A 91 5.99 -14.08 11.42
C PRO A 91 5.76 -14.38 12.91
N PRO A 92 4.49 -14.47 13.35
CA PRO A 92 4.17 -14.90 14.70
C PRO A 92 4.47 -16.39 14.90
N THR A 93 4.59 -16.83 16.16
CA THR A 93 4.83 -18.24 16.53
C THR A 93 3.81 -19.20 15.90
N LYS A 94 2.53 -18.82 15.88
CA LYS A 94 1.48 -19.50 15.13
C LYS A 94 1.15 -18.67 13.89
N ILE A 95 1.65 -19.09 12.73
CA ILE A 95 1.54 -18.34 11.45
C ILE A 95 0.09 -18.30 10.96
N TRP A 96 -0.61 -19.44 11.07
CA TRP A 96 -1.97 -19.58 10.55
C TRP A 96 -2.84 -20.38 11.52
N ASP A 97 -4.13 -20.03 11.60
CA ASP A 97 -5.11 -20.77 12.37
C ASP A 97 -6.03 -21.59 11.45
N TYR A 98 -5.77 -22.89 11.37
CA TYR A 98 -6.54 -23.80 10.51
C TYR A 98 -7.91 -24.17 11.08
N GLN A 99 -8.17 -23.93 12.37
CA GLN A 99 -9.40 -24.38 13.02
C GLN A 99 -10.59 -23.44 12.80
N GLY A 100 -10.35 -22.24 12.24
CA GLY A 100 -11.37 -21.21 12.06
C GLY A 100 -11.77 -20.58 13.40
N GLY A 101 -11.77 -19.25 13.48
CA GLY A 101 -11.97 -18.54 14.75
C GLY A 101 -13.35 -18.81 15.38
N GLN A 102 -13.42 -19.74 16.31
CA GLN A 102 -14.37 -19.67 17.42
C GLN A 102 -13.82 -18.64 18.40
N ALA A 103 -14.37 -17.45 18.37
CA ALA A 103 -14.22 -16.43 19.40
C ALA A 103 -15.60 -16.08 19.92
#